data_AF-A0AA89LPY0-F1
#
_entry.id   AF-A0AA89LPY0-F1
#
_cell.length_a   1.000
_cell.length_b   1.000
_cell.length_c   1.000
_cell.angle_alpha   90.00
_cell.angle_beta   90.00
_cell.angle_gamma   90.00
#
_symmetry.space_group_name_H-M   'P 1'
#
loop_
_entity.id
_entity.type
_entity.pdbx_description
1 polymer ?
#
loop_
_entity_poly.entity_id
_entity_poly.type
_entity_poly.pdbx_seq_one_letter_code
_entity_poly.pdbx_strand_id
1 'polypeptide(L)'
;MNHRTRPFKAGSHEEVYPGLAQDPYAMRRKLREPTVCPTCGAVFSAGRWQWLARPDDAHEHQCGACQRTAERLPAGYLHIDGPFANEHLSELLQLLRHHEERTREGHPMQRIMSIDTDDGATVVTTTDVHLARNLGSALKSAYQGSLDLKYSLDEQLVRAYWRR
;
A
#
# COMPACT_ATOMS: atom_id res chain seq x y z
N MET A 1 -5.89 19.33 19.76
CA MET A 1 -4.76 18.98 18.87
C MET A 1 -5.15 17.74 18.09
N ASN A 2 -5.37 17.87 16.78
CA ASN A 2 -5.86 16.77 15.94
C ASN A 2 -4.76 15.71 15.78
N HIS A 3 -5.07 14.45 16.12
CA HIS A 3 -4.22 13.28 15.92
C HIS A 3 -3.89 12.98 14.44
N ARG A 4 -4.38 13.80 13.49
CA ARG A 4 -4.33 13.55 12.04
C ARG A 4 -3.05 14.00 11.33
N THR A 5 -2.16 14.73 12.01
CA THR A 5 -1.01 15.40 11.36
C THR A 5 0.34 15.16 12.05
N ARG A 6 0.45 14.15 12.92
CA ARG A 6 1.74 13.88 13.57
C ARG A 6 2.74 13.27 12.57
N PRO A 7 3.97 13.82 12.46
CA PRO A 7 5.03 13.18 11.69
C PRO A 7 5.36 11.82 12.31
N PHE A 8 5.50 10.80 11.45
CA PHE A 8 5.83 9.45 11.87
C PHE A 8 7.20 9.42 12.59
N LYS A 9 7.26 8.75 13.75
CA LYS A 9 8.51 8.42 14.43
C LYS A 9 8.74 6.91 14.33
N ALA A 10 9.89 6.50 13.80
CA ALA A 10 10.28 5.10 13.81
C ALA A 10 10.26 4.56 15.26
N GLY A 11 9.51 3.49 15.50
CA GLY A 11 9.34 2.86 16.82
C GLY A 11 8.09 3.28 17.61
N SER A 12 7.23 4.17 17.10
CA SER A 12 5.95 4.45 17.75
C SER A 12 4.91 3.36 17.45
N HIS A 13 4.37 2.73 18.49
CA HIS A 13 3.10 2.00 18.44
C HIS A 13 1.96 3.03 18.30
N GLU A 14 1.71 3.50 17.08
CA GLU A 14 0.52 4.29 16.78
C GLU A 14 -0.67 3.32 16.66
N GLU A 15 -1.81 3.66 17.27
CA GLU A 15 -3.02 2.82 17.26
C GLU A 15 -3.34 2.38 15.83
N VAL A 16 -3.49 1.06 15.65
CA VAL A 16 -3.99 0.44 14.42
C VAL A 16 -5.25 1.19 14.00
N TYR A 17 -5.23 1.80 12.81
CA TYR A 17 -6.37 2.57 12.30
C TYR A 17 -7.65 1.73 12.41
N PRO A 18 -8.68 2.17 13.15
CA PRO A 18 -9.87 1.36 13.46
C PRO A 18 -10.62 0.86 12.22
N GLY A 19 -10.46 1.57 11.09
CA GLY A 19 -11.09 1.25 9.81
C GLY A 19 -10.50 0.05 9.07
N LEU A 20 -9.34 -0.52 9.45
CA LEU A 20 -8.83 -1.73 8.77
C LEU A 20 -9.64 -2.99 9.11
N ALA A 21 -10.36 -2.99 10.25
CA ALA A 21 -11.04 -4.18 10.74
C ALA A 21 -12.23 -4.63 9.88
N GLN A 22 -12.86 -3.73 9.11
CA GLN A 22 -14.02 -4.09 8.28
C GLN A 22 -13.64 -4.32 6.80
N ASP A 23 -12.34 -4.24 6.44
CA ASP A 23 -11.87 -4.24 5.04
C ASP A 23 -12.42 -5.49 4.33
N PRO A 24 -13.16 -5.35 3.21
CA PRO A 24 -13.74 -6.49 2.51
C PRO A 24 -12.68 -7.47 1.99
N TYR A 25 -11.44 -7.02 1.79
CA TYR A 25 -10.32 -7.83 1.35
C TYR A 25 -9.43 -8.31 2.50
N ALA A 26 -9.71 -7.90 3.74
CA ALA A 26 -9.06 -8.48 4.91
C ALA A 26 -9.52 -9.92 5.11
N MET A 27 -8.60 -10.78 5.55
CA MET A 27 -8.91 -12.18 5.84
C MET A 27 -9.79 -12.29 7.09
N ARG A 28 -11.11 -12.39 6.89
CA ARG A 28 -12.10 -12.56 7.97
C ARG A 28 -12.15 -13.98 8.54
N ARG A 29 -11.66 -14.97 7.79
CA ARG A 29 -11.56 -16.37 8.21
C ARG A 29 -10.18 -16.91 7.86
N LYS A 30 -9.67 -17.79 8.71
CA LYS A 30 -8.40 -18.47 8.46
C LYS A 30 -8.56 -19.39 7.25
N LEU A 31 -7.68 -19.24 6.26
CA LEU A 31 -7.60 -20.17 5.13
C LEU A 31 -7.03 -21.51 5.61
N ARG A 32 -7.34 -22.57 4.87
CA ARG A 32 -6.64 -23.86 5.06
C ARG A 32 -5.16 -23.65 4.72
N GLU A 33 -4.28 -24.31 5.45
CA GLU A 33 -2.85 -24.20 5.22
C GLU A 33 -2.29 -25.54 4.74
N PRO A 34 -1.39 -25.55 3.74
CA PRO A 34 -0.95 -24.39 2.95
C PRO A 34 -2.00 -23.96 1.90
N THR A 35 -2.06 -22.66 1.62
CA THR A 35 -2.82 -22.11 0.49
C THR A 35 -1.89 -21.24 -0.36
N VAL A 36 -1.98 -21.32 -1.68
CA VAL A 36 -1.23 -20.48 -2.63
C VAL A 36 -2.18 -19.56 -3.41
N CYS A 37 -1.73 -18.34 -3.69
CA CYS A 37 -2.43 -17.47 -4.61
C CYS A 37 -2.12 -17.87 -6.05
N PRO A 38 -3.11 -18.32 -6.85
CA PRO A 38 -2.85 -18.77 -8.22
C PRO A 38 -2.38 -17.63 -9.14
N THR A 39 -2.65 -16.37 -8.79
CA THR A 39 -2.26 -15.20 -9.58
C THR A 39 -0.81 -14.75 -9.35
N CYS A 40 -0.34 -14.74 -8.10
CA CYS A 40 0.97 -14.16 -7.77
C CYS A 40 1.94 -15.14 -7.07
N GLY A 41 1.49 -16.34 -6.72
CA GLY A 41 2.32 -17.35 -6.06
C GLY A 41 2.57 -17.11 -4.56
N ALA A 42 2.08 -16.03 -3.96
CA ALA A 42 2.18 -15.85 -2.50
C ALA A 42 1.54 -17.03 -1.77
N VAL A 43 2.18 -17.52 -0.70
CA VAL A 43 1.74 -18.69 0.08
C VAL A 43 1.24 -18.22 1.44
N PHE A 44 0.01 -18.59 1.78
CA PHE A 44 -0.54 -18.47 3.11
C PHE A 44 -0.10 -19.67 3.97
N SER A 45 0.72 -19.38 4.98
CA SER A 45 1.26 -20.35 5.94
C SER A 45 1.58 -19.63 7.25
N ALA A 46 1.44 -20.32 8.38
CA ALA A 46 1.56 -19.79 9.73
C ALA A 46 0.67 -18.54 9.93
N GLY A 47 -0.55 -18.56 9.41
CA GLY A 47 -1.53 -17.49 9.56
C GLY A 47 -1.26 -16.21 8.77
N ARG A 48 -0.29 -16.18 7.84
CA ARG A 48 0.02 -14.99 7.02
C ARG A 48 0.45 -15.34 5.59
N TRP A 49 0.30 -14.40 4.67
CA TRP A 49 0.85 -14.49 3.31
C TRP A 49 2.35 -14.21 3.31
N GLN A 50 3.11 -15.05 2.62
CA GLN A 50 4.58 -15.03 2.55
C GLN A 50 5.05 -15.37 1.12
N TRP A 51 6.25 -14.95 0.76
CA TRP A 51 6.94 -15.46 -0.44
C TRP A 51 7.68 -16.74 -0.06
N LEU A 52 7.11 -17.89 -0.40
CA LEU A 52 7.68 -19.22 -0.16
C LEU A 52 7.63 -20.03 -1.45
N ALA A 53 8.40 -21.11 -1.51
CA ALA A 53 8.23 -22.11 -2.55
C ALA A 53 6.79 -22.65 -2.52
N ARG A 54 6.21 -22.87 -3.70
CA ARG A 54 4.85 -23.41 -3.83
C ARG A 54 4.82 -24.84 -3.28
N PRO A 55 4.01 -25.15 -2.25
CA PRO A 55 3.85 -26.51 -1.76
C PRO A 55 3.07 -27.37 -2.76
N ASP A 56 3.42 -28.66 -2.87
CA ASP A 56 2.82 -29.61 -3.83
C ASP A 56 1.33 -29.85 -3.57
N ASP A 57 0.90 -29.80 -2.31
CA ASP A 57 -0.47 -30.07 -1.84
C ASP A 57 -1.23 -28.80 -1.43
N ALA A 58 -0.79 -27.62 -1.89
CA ALA A 58 -1.42 -26.35 -1.52
C ALA A 58 -2.82 -26.19 -2.13
N HIS A 59 -3.75 -25.73 -1.30
CA HIS A 59 -5.04 -25.22 -1.77
C HIS A 59 -4.83 -23.92 -2.57
N GLU A 60 -5.79 -23.56 -3.42
CA GLU A 60 -5.75 -22.29 -4.15
C GLU A 60 -6.76 -21.29 -3.60
N HIS A 61 -6.29 -20.06 -3.38
CA HIS A 61 -7.14 -18.92 -3.03
C HIS A 61 -6.49 -17.63 -3.47
N GLN A 62 -7.21 -16.77 -4.18
CA GLN A 62 -6.67 -15.49 -4.60
C GLN A 62 -6.43 -14.58 -3.39
N CYS A 63 -5.21 -14.04 -3.23
CA CYS A 63 -4.90 -13.15 -2.11
C CYS A 63 -5.59 -11.78 -2.25
N GLY A 64 -5.81 -11.08 -1.13
CA GLY A 64 -6.51 -9.80 -1.10
C GLY A 64 -5.87 -8.73 -1.98
N ALA A 65 -4.54 -8.71 -2.09
CA ALA A 65 -3.84 -7.79 -2.99
C ALA A 65 -4.16 -8.04 -4.47
N CYS A 66 -4.20 -9.31 -4.89
CA CYS A 66 -4.59 -9.68 -6.26
C CYS A 66 -6.07 -9.41 -6.54
N GLN A 67 -6.95 -9.66 -5.57
CA GLN A 67 -8.38 -9.33 -5.68
C GLN A 67 -8.59 -7.83 -5.87
N ARG A 68 -8.03 -6.99 -4.98
CA ARG A 68 -8.08 -5.52 -5.09
C ARG A 68 -7.57 -5.00 -6.42
N THR A 69 -6.47 -5.58 -6.91
CA THR A 69 -5.87 -5.19 -8.20
C THR A 69 -6.78 -5.54 -9.36
N ALA A 70 -7.35 -6.76 -9.37
CA ALA A 70 -8.27 -7.19 -10.42
C ALA A 70 -9.55 -6.35 -10.47
N GLU A 71 -10.08 -5.97 -9.31
CA GLU A 71 -11.31 -5.18 -9.19
C GLU A 71 -11.07 -3.66 -9.26
N ARG A 72 -9.81 -3.21 -9.30
CA ARG A 72 -9.43 -1.79 -9.27
C ARG A 72 -10.02 -1.04 -8.07
N LEU A 73 -10.05 -1.69 -6.92
CA LEU A 73 -10.54 -1.14 -5.65
C LEU A 73 -9.38 -0.95 -4.66
N PRO A 74 -8.63 0.17 -4.75
CA PRO A 74 -7.46 0.40 -3.93
C PRO A 74 -7.81 0.71 -2.47
N ALA A 75 -6.87 0.38 -1.58
CA ALA A 75 -6.94 0.77 -0.17
C ALA A 75 -6.27 2.12 0.08
N GLY A 76 -5.43 2.59 -0.83
CA GLY A 76 -4.72 3.85 -0.65
C GLY A 76 -4.44 4.55 -1.97
N TYR A 77 -4.53 5.88 -1.93
CA TYR A 77 -4.13 6.79 -3.00
C TYR A 77 -2.98 7.66 -2.52
N LEU A 78 -1.98 7.88 -3.36
CA LEU A 78 -0.96 8.89 -3.20
C LEU A 78 -1.02 9.82 -4.42
N HIS A 79 -1.47 11.05 -4.18
CA HIS A 79 -1.47 12.12 -5.15
C HIS A 79 -0.14 12.89 -5.04
N ILE A 80 0.51 13.09 -6.18
CA ILE A 80 1.80 13.75 -6.33
C ILE A 80 1.59 14.89 -7.33
N ASP A 81 1.86 16.11 -6.91
CA ASP A 81 1.63 17.33 -7.70
C ASP A 81 2.71 18.37 -7.40
N GLY A 82 2.81 19.37 -8.28
CA GLY A 82 3.66 20.54 -8.16
C GLY A 82 4.79 20.59 -9.19
N PRO A 83 5.37 21.78 -9.41
CA PRO A 83 6.40 21.98 -10.45
C PRO A 83 7.59 21.04 -10.28
N PHE A 84 8.03 20.80 -9.04
CA PHE A 84 9.16 19.92 -8.77
C PHE A 84 8.83 18.48 -9.18
N ALA A 85 7.60 18.03 -8.93
CA ALA A 85 7.18 16.68 -9.33
C ALA A 85 7.18 16.49 -10.84
N ASN A 86 6.79 17.52 -11.60
CA ASN A 86 6.81 17.50 -13.06
C ASN A 86 8.23 17.44 -13.62
N GLU A 87 9.16 18.18 -13.01
CA GLU A 87 10.56 18.22 -13.42
C GLU A 87 11.32 16.93 -13.06
N HIS A 88 10.97 16.29 -11.93
CA HIS A 88 11.69 15.14 -11.36
C HIS A 88 10.89 13.84 -11.33
N LEU A 89 9.89 13.69 -12.20
CA LEU A 89 8.94 12.57 -12.14
C LEU A 89 9.63 11.20 -12.16
N SER A 90 10.63 10.99 -13.02
CA SER A 90 11.33 9.71 -13.13
C SER A 90 12.00 9.28 -11.82
N GLU A 91 12.67 10.22 -11.13
CA GLU A 91 13.34 10.00 -9.84
C GLU A 91 12.32 9.70 -8.74
N LEU A 92 11.18 10.39 -8.73
CA LEU A 92 10.09 10.13 -7.80
C LEU A 92 9.52 8.73 -8.01
N LEU A 93 9.21 8.35 -9.25
CA LEU A 93 8.67 7.03 -9.57
C LEU A 93 9.65 5.90 -9.21
N GLN A 94 10.95 6.13 -9.43
CA GLN A 94 11.98 5.17 -9.04
C GLN A 94 12.05 4.98 -7.53
N LEU A 95 12.01 6.07 -6.74
CA LEU A 95 11.95 6.00 -5.28
C LEU A 95 10.74 5.19 -4.80
N LEU A 96 9.57 5.44 -5.39
CA LEU A 96 8.33 4.78 -5.01
C LEU A 96 8.36 3.28 -5.31
N ARG A 97 8.87 2.88 -6.49
CA ARG A 97 9.02 1.47 -6.87
C ARG A 97 10.01 0.75 -5.96
N HIS A 98 11.17 1.34 -5.69
CA HIS A 98 12.16 0.78 -4.77
C HIS A 98 11.59 0.58 -3.36
N HIS A 99 10.81 1.54 -2.88
CA HIS A 99 10.17 1.44 -1.58
C HIS A 99 9.06 0.36 -1.57
N GLU A 100 8.29 0.21 -2.64
CA GLU A 100 7.31 -0.88 -2.78
C GLU A 100 8.00 -2.24 -2.81
N GLU A 101 9.04 -2.41 -3.61
CA GLU A 101 9.76 -3.67 -3.78
C GLU A 101 10.31 -4.15 -2.42
N ARG A 102 10.98 -3.25 -1.69
CA ARG A 102 11.49 -3.54 -0.35
C ARG A 102 10.40 -3.89 0.66
N THR A 103 9.27 -3.18 0.60
CA THR A 103 8.11 -3.49 1.45
C THR A 103 7.55 -4.87 1.11
N ARG A 104 7.41 -5.15 -0.19
CA ARG A 104 6.80 -6.37 -0.72
C ARG A 104 7.55 -7.62 -0.28
N GLU A 105 8.88 -7.57 -0.16
CA GLU A 105 9.71 -8.69 0.33
C GLU A 105 9.20 -9.26 1.66
N GLY A 106 8.86 -8.40 2.63
CA GLY A 106 8.33 -8.81 3.94
C GLY A 106 6.80 -8.81 4.01
N HIS A 107 6.14 -8.06 3.13
CA HIS A 107 4.70 -7.84 3.15
C HIS A 107 4.08 -8.09 1.77
N PRO A 108 3.84 -9.37 1.39
CA PRO A 108 3.35 -9.71 0.06
C PRO A 108 2.02 -9.05 -0.31
N MET A 109 1.24 -8.58 0.67
CA MET A 109 -0.06 -7.94 0.44
C MET A 109 0.03 -6.43 0.21
N GLN A 110 1.20 -5.81 0.43
CA GLN A 110 1.41 -4.38 0.26
C GLN A 110 2.07 -4.15 -1.11
N ARG A 111 1.28 -3.66 -2.07
CA ARG A 111 1.69 -3.48 -3.47
C ARG A 111 1.18 -2.16 -4.03
N ILE A 112 1.96 -1.59 -4.94
CA ILE A 112 1.46 -0.57 -5.87
C ILE A 112 0.58 -1.29 -6.90
N MET A 113 -0.64 -0.79 -7.10
CA MET A 113 -1.62 -1.29 -8.08
C MET A 113 -1.44 -0.62 -9.44
N SER A 114 -1.40 0.71 -9.45
CA SER A 114 -1.16 1.52 -10.64
C SER A 114 -0.36 2.78 -10.32
N ILE A 115 0.26 3.32 -11.34
CA ILE A 115 0.87 4.65 -11.35
C ILE A 115 0.35 5.31 -12.62
N ASP A 116 -0.54 6.28 -12.46
CA ASP A 116 -1.18 6.98 -13.55
C ASP A 116 -0.73 8.45 -13.51
N THR A 117 -0.18 8.94 -14.62
CA THR A 117 0.27 10.33 -14.77
C THR A 117 -0.55 11.00 -15.85
N ASP A 118 -1.18 12.12 -15.50
CA ASP A 118 -2.01 12.92 -16.41
C ASP A 118 -1.89 14.42 -16.08
N ASP A 119 -1.72 15.26 -17.09
CA ASP A 119 -1.63 16.74 -16.98
C ASP A 119 -0.74 17.27 -15.83
N GLY A 120 0.39 16.59 -15.55
CA GLY A 120 1.31 16.98 -14.48
C GLY A 120 0.89 16.58 -13.06
N ALA A 121 -0.21 15.84 -12.93
CA ALA A 121 -0.58 15.15 -11.69
C ALA A 121 -0.25 13.67 -11.82
N THR A 122 0.35 13.08 -10.78
CA THR A 122 0.57 11.64 -10.70
C THR A 122 -0.23 11.05 -9.55
N VAL A 123 -0.93 9.96 -9.82
CA VAL A 123 -1.70 9.21 -8.82
C VAL A 123 -1.16 7.79 -8.75
N VAL A 124 -0.73 7.41 -7.55
CA VAL A 124 -0.31 6.04 -7.23
C VAL A 124 -1.41 5.40 -6.40
N THR A 125 -1.87 4.23 -6.83
CA THR A 125 -2.87 3.44 -6.09
C THR A 125 -2.19 2.24 -5.43
N THR A 126 -2.68 1.82 -4.26
CA THR A 126 -2.05 0.77 -3.45
C THR A 126 -3.08 -0.20 -2.87
N THR A 127 -2.67 -1.44 -2.65
CA THR A 127 -3.50 -2.49 -2.06
C THR A 127 -3.62 -2.39 -0.53
N ASP A 128 -2.85 -1.51 0.12
CA ASP A 128 -2.76 -1.39 1.57
C ASP A 128 -2.59 0.08 2.02
N VAL A 129 -3.29 0.46 3.08
CA VAL A 129 -3.31 1.84 3.60
C VAL A 129 -1.93 2.30 4.11
N HIS A 130 -1.17 1.40 4.72
CA HIS A 130 0.15 1.71 5.25
C HIS A 130 1.13 1.95 4.12
N LEU A 131 1.02 1.21 3.00
CA LEU A 131 1.88 1.45 1.84
C LEU A 131 1.69 2.88 1.29
N ALA A 132 0.46 3.33 1.04
CA ALA A 132 0.22 4.71 0.56
C ALA A 132 0.77 5.77 1.52
N ARG A 133 0.57 5.60 2.84
CA ARG A 133 1.15 6.49 3.86
C ARG A 133 2.68 6.49 3.82
N ASN A 134 3.29 5.31 3.73
CA ASN A 134 4.75 5.15 3.75
C ASN A 134 5.39 5.73 2.49
N LEU A 135 4.79 5.51 1.32
CA LEU A 135 5.22 6.12 0.06
C LEU A 135 5.19 7.65 0.13
N GLY A 136 4.10 8.25 0.60
CA GLY A 136 4.03 9.71 0.78
C GLY A 136 5.06 10.23 1.79
N SER A 137 5.29 9.48 2.87
CA SER A 137 6.31 9.79 3.88
C SER A 137 7.74 9.70 3.32
N ALA A 138 8.00 8.73 2.44
CA ALA A 138 9.27 8.57 1.75
C ALA A 138 9.55 9.76 0.83
N LEU A 139 8.56 10.22 0.05
CA LEU A 139 8.68 11.43 -0.76
C LEU A 139 9.00 12.66 0.09
N LYS A 140 8.25 12.87 1.18
CA LYS A 140 8.49 14.00 2.09
C LYS A 140 9.88 13.94 2.72
N SER A 141 10.35 12.75 3.08
CA SER A 141 11.66 12.59 3.71
C SER A 141 12.80 12.82 2.73
N ALA A 142 12.69 12.31 1.50
CA ALA A 142 13.72 12.43 0.47
C ALA A 142 13.76 13.83 -0.17
N TYR A 143 12.59 14.42 -0.44
CA TYR A 143 12.46 15.62 -1.26
C TYR A 143 11.82 16.80 -0.54
N GLN A 144 11.51 16.72 0.75
CA GLN A 144 10.76 17.75 1.49
C GLN A 144 9.35 17.97 0.93
N GLY A 145 8.80 19.17 1.04
CA GLY A 145 7.44 19.49 0.61
C GLY A 145 6.37 19.24 1.68
N SER A 146 5.12 19.39 1.28
CA SER A 146 3.96 19.15 2.16
C SER A 146 3.40 17.76 1.92
N LEU A 147 2.95 17.12 3.00
CA LEU A 147 2.23 15.85 2.96
C LEU A 147 1.00 15.99 3.83
N ASP A 148 -0.18 15.83 3.24
CA ASP A 148 -1.46 15.73 3.93
C ASP A 148 -2.01 14.31 3.83
N LEU A 149 -2.56 13.79 4.93
CA LEU A 149 -3.11 12.44 5.01
C LEU A 149 -4.57 12.51 5.42
N LYS A 150 -5.45 12.07 4.52
CA LYS A 150 -6.89 11.99 4.75
C LYS A 150 -7.33 10.54 4.83
N TYR A 151 -7.90 10.15 5.96
CA TYR A 151 -8.44 8.82 6.17
C TYR A 151 -9.95 8.86 6.04
N SER A 152 -10.51 7.92 5.28
CA SER A 152 -11.95 7.65 5.23
C SER A 152 -12.22 6.36 5.98
N LEU A 153 -12.95 6.44 7.09
CA LEU A 153 -13.32 5.26 7.87
C LEU A 153 -14.40 4.44 7.17
N ASP A 154 -15.34 5.10 6.49
CA ASP A 154 -16.45 4.45 5.79
C ASP A 154 -15.97 3.73 4.52
N GLU A 155 -15.03 4.33 3.79
CA GLU A 155 -14.43 3.73 2.58
C GLU A 155 -13.18 2.89 2.88
N GLN A 156 -12.73 2.89 4.14
CA GLN A 156 -11.59 2.11 4.63
C GLN A 156 -10.30 2.34 3.84
N LEU A 157 -10.07 3.59 3.45
CA LEU A 157 -8.95 3.98 2.60
C LEU A 157 -8.23 5.21 3.12
N VAL A 158 -7.01 5.41 2.62
CA VAL A 158 -6.23 6.64 2.84
C VAL A 158 -5.99 7.36 1.53
N ARG A 159 -6.01 8.69 1.58
CA ARG A 159 -5.54 9.58 0.52
C ARG A 159 -4.40 10.42 1.06
N ALA A 160 -3.21 10.16 0.54
CA ALA A 160 -2.02 10.96 0.76
C ALA A 160 -1.90 11.99 -0.36
N TYR A 161 -1.63 13.25 0.00
CA TYR A 161 -1.40 14.33 -0.95
C TYR A 161 -0.01 14.89 -0.66
N TRP A 162 0.94 14.62 -1.54
CA TRP A 162 2.27 15.19 -1.48
C TRP A 162 2.41 16.25 -2.57
N ARG A 163 2.94 17.42 -2.20
CA ARG A 163 3.16 18.53 -3.16
C ARG A 163 4.53 19.16 -2.96
N ARG A 164 5.21 19.45 -4.07
CA ARG A 164 6.43 20.25 -4.09
C ARG A 164 6.60 21.06 -5.38
#